data_AF-A0AAV1VNS3-F1
#
_entry.id   AF-A0AAV1VNS3-F1
#
_cell.length_a   1.000
_cell.length_b   1.000
_cell.length_c   1.000
_cell.angle_alpha   90.00
_cell.angle_beta   90.00
_cell.angle_gamma   90.00
#
_symmetry.space_group_name_H-M   'P 1'
#
loop_
_entity.id
_entity.type
_entity.pdbx_description
1 polymer ?
#
loop_
_entity_poly.entity_id
_entity_poly.type
_entity_poly.pdbx_seq_one_letter_code
_entity_poly.pdbx_strand_id
1 'polypeptide(L)'
;MKDQGKVARTLGGAGSAFLSWSRVLWESDYRFAVGGRLNQLDTHRVLKRRCLRSHDKCRFPGCSLSETLAHVFNHCAGMMDAVRGRHDEALKIIERAVASSAKDRTDRVELRVNQTVPSLPGPALRPVLQVYNHTTHSVLVVDPAVAFEDQATGDPKTSSIARIAELKRTKYDCIKQHLERQG
;
A
#
# COMPACT_ATOMS: atom_id res chain seq x y z
N MET A 1 0.05 -5.34 -31.88
CA MET A 1 -1.38 -5.28 -31.49
C MET A 1 -1.86 -6.67 -31.02
N LYS A 2 -1.36 -7.18 -29.88
CA LYS A 2 -1.59 -8.59 -29.45
C LYS A 2 -2.58 -8.76 -28.29
N ASP A 3 -3.01 -7.68 -27.64
CA ASP A 3 -3.80 -7.77 -26.39
C ASP A 3 -5.28 -7.42 -26.55
N GLN A 4 -5.70 -6.84 -27.68
CA GLN A 4 -7.05 -6.26 -27.80
C GLN A 4 -8.18 -7.31 -27.78
N GLY A 5 -7.94 -8.53 -28.31
CA GLY A 5 -8.96 -9.59 -28.36
C GLY A 5 -9.25 -10.27 -27.01
N LYS A 6 -8.33 -10.22 -26.05
CA LYS A 6 -8.49 -10.84 -24.72
C LYS A 6 -9.02 -9.87 -23.65
N VAL A 7 -8.87 -8.57 -23.89
CA VAL A 7 -9.32 -7.49 -23.00
C VAL A 7 -10.86 -7.38 -22.97
N ALA A 8 -11.55 -7.65 -24.09
CA ALA A 8 -13.03 -7.63 -24.12
C ALA A 8 -13.68 -8.66 -23.19
N ARG A 9 -13.08 -9.85 -23.04
CA ARG A 9 -13.59 -10.93 -22.18
C ARG A 9 -13.42 -10.63 -20.68
N THR A 10 -12.51 -9.71 -20.34
CA THR A 10 -12.25 -9.26 -18.95
C THR A 10 -13.03 -8.00 -18.54
N LEU A 11 -13.72 -7.34 -19.47
CA LEU A 11 -14.34 -6.03 -19.24
C LEU A 11 -15.87 -6.02 -19.15
N GLY A 12 -16.53 -7.14 -19.43
CA GLY A 12 -17.99 -7.26 -19.34
C GLY A 12 -18.43 -8.40 -18.41
N GLY A 13 -19.42 -8.15 -17.57
CA GLY A 13 -20.02 -9.17 -16.70
C GLY A 13 -19.06 -9.77 -15.66
N ALA A 14 -18.96 -11.10 -15.61
CA ALA A 14 -18.05 -11.83 -14.72
C ALA A 14 -16.56 -11.48 -14.89
N GLY A 15 -16.17 -10.71 -15.90
CA GLY A 15 -14.80 -10.23 -16.11
C GLY A 15 -14.29 -9.26 -15.02
N SER A 16 -15.17 -8.55 -14.31
CA SER A 16 -14.79 -7.76 -13.12
C SER A 16 -14.84 -8.56 -11.83
N ALA A 17 -15.15 -9.87 -11.87
CA ALA A 17 -15.22 -10.71 -10.68
C ALA A 17 -13.88 -10.76 -9.94
N PHE A 18 -12.74 -10.48 -10.59
CA PHE A 18 -11.46 -10.36 -9.86
C PHE A 18 -11.43 -9.19 -8.86
N LEU A 19 -12.23 -8.14 -9.07
CA LEU A 19 -12.33 -6.98 -8.18
C LEU A 19 -13.23 -7.25 -6.98
N SER A 20 -14.18 -8.18 -7.10
CA SER A 20 -15.20 -8.44 -6.09
C SER A 20 -15.07 -9.82 -5.43
N TRP A 21 -14.57 -10.83 -6.14
CA TRP A 21 -14.55 -12.25 -5.80
C TRP A 21 -13.20 -12.87 -6.24
N SER A 22 -12.14 -12.65 -5.47
CA SER A 22 -10.81 -13.21 -5.75
C SER A 22 -10.70 -14.74 -5.57
N ARG A 23 -11.74 -15.41 -5.04
CA ARG A 23 -11.70 -16.83 -4.67
C ARG A 23 -11.78 -17.83 -5.84
N VAL A 24 -12.01 -17.39 -7.08
CA VAL A 24 -12.27 -18.31 -8.23
C VAL A 24 -11.26 -18.15 -9.38
N LEU A 25 -10.27 -17.27 -9.26
CA LEU A 25 -9.29 -17.04 -10.33
C LEU A 25 -7.93 -17.65 -10.00
N TRP A 26 -7.35 -18.31 -11.00
CA TRP A 26 -5.94 -18.69 -10.96
C TRP A 26 -5.07 -17.43 -10.94
N GLU A 27 -3.90 -17.52 -10.31
CA GLU A 27 -2.97 -16.38 -10.18
C GLU A 27 -2.60 -15.77 -11.55
N SER A 28 -2.48 -16.60 -12.58
CA SER A 28 -2.24 -16.17 -13.96
C SER A 28 -3.38 -15.33 -14.52
N ASP A 29 -4.63 -15.73 -14.28
CA ASP A 29 -5.82 -15.03 -14.77
C ASP A 29 -6.01 -13.71 -14.03
N TYR A 30 -5.75 -13.71 -12.73
CA TYR A 30 -5.72 -12.49 -11.92
C TYR A 30 -4.68 -11.50 -12.44
N ARG A 31 -3.42 -11.93 -12.63
CA ARG A 31 -2.35 -11.08 -13.18
C ARG A 31 -2.68 -10.56 -14.58
N PHE A 32 -3.23 -11.42 -15.43
CA PHE A 32 -3.66 -11.03 -16.77
C PHE A 32 -4.76 -9.96 -16.73
N ALA A 33 -5.80 -10.16 -15.92
CA ALA A 33 -6.90 -9.21 -15.77
C ALA A 33 -6.43 -7.86 -15.21
N VAL A 34 -5.58 -7.86 -14.18
CA VAL A 34 -4.97 -6.65 -13.63
C VAL A 34 -4.13 -5.94 -14.69
N GLY A 35 -3.25 -6.65 -15.39
CA GLY A 35 -2.44 -6.07 -16.48
C GLY A 35 -3.29 -5.48 -17.61
N GLY A 36 -4.37 -6.18 -18.01
CA GLY A 36 -5.32 -5.72 -19.00
C GLY A 36 -6.02 -4.42 -18.59
N ARG A 37 -6.45 -4.31 -17.33
CA ARG A 37 -7.09 -3.09 -16.81
C ARG A 37 -6.11 -1.92 -16.70
N LEU A 38 -4.90 -2.18 -16.20
CA LEU A 38 -3.84 -1.16 -16.13
C LEU A 38 -3.43 -0.64 -17.52
N ASN A 39 -3.51 -1.48 -18.55
CA ASN A 39 -3.29 -1.09 -19.95
C ASN A 39 -4.37 -0.15 -20.53
N GLN A 40 -5.50 0.03 -19.85
CA GLN A 40 -6.52 1.02 -20.23
C GLN A 40 -6.25 2.41 -19.66
N LEU A 41 -5.38 2.50 -18.65
CA LEU A 41 -4.99 3.78 -18.07
C LEU A 41 -4.01 4.45 -19.02
N ASP A 42 -4.31 5.68 -19.41
CA ASP A 42 -3.52 6.48 -20.35
C ASP A 42 -2.21 6.99 -19.70
N THR A 43 -1.40 6.10 -19.14
CA THR A 43 -0.03 6.38 -18.71
C THR A 43 0.87 6.60 -19.93
N HIS A 44 2.04 7.22 -19.74
CA HIS A 44 3.00 7.43 -20.83
C HIS A 44 3.33 6.13 -21.60
N ARG A 45 3.55 4.99 -20.93
CA ARG A 45 3.82 3.70 -21.62
C ARG A 45 2.67 3.29 -22.55
N VAL A 46 1.40 3.55 -22.18
CA VAL A 46 0.23 3.23 -23.01
C VAL A 46 0.09 4.23 -24.17
N LEU A 47 0.22 5.52 -23.89
CA LEU A 47 0.10 6.58 -24.90
C LEU A 47 1.22 6.51 -25.95
N LYS A 48 2.46 6.20 -25.53
CA LYS A 48 3.59 5.98 -26.43
C LYS A 48 3.33 4.82 -27.40
N ARG A 49 2.78 3.69 -26.90
CA ARG A 49 2.42 2.54 -27.76
C ARG A 49 1.31 2.85 -28.75
N ARG A 50 0.42 3.79 -28.43
CA ARG A 50 -0.63 4.29 -29.32
C ARG A 50 -0.15 5.43 -30.24
N CYS A 51 1.13 5.79 -30.17
CA CYS A 51 1.71 6.94 -30.88
C CYS A 51 0.99 8.27 -30.57
N LEU A 52 0.37 8.41 -29.40
CA LEU A 52 -0.37 9.61 -28.98
C LEU A 52 0.50 10.58 -28.16
N ARG A 53 1.67 10.14 -27.70
CA ARG A 53 2.58 10.98 -26.90
C ARG A 53 4.02 10.49 -26.99
N SER A 54 4.96 11.43 -27.12
CA SER A 54 6.41 11.18 -27.15
C SER A 54 7.11 11.48 -25.83
N HIS A 55 6.60 12.42 -25.04
CA HIS A 55 7.20 12.85 -23.78
C HIS A 55 6.76 11.99 -22.61
N ASP A 56 7.72 11.67 -21.75
CA ASP A 56 7.53 10.79 -20.61
C ASP A 56 7.16 11.52 -19.31
N LYS A 57 7.25 12.85 -19.25
CA LYS A 57 6.94 13.63 -18.04
C LYS A 57 5.50 13.46 -17.55
N CYS A 58 5.29 13.51 -16.25
CA CYS A 58 3.97 13.54 -15.64
C CYS A 58 3.12 14.71 -16.17
N ARG A 59 1.84 14.47 -16.42
CA ARG A 59 0.89 15.51 -16.86
C ARG A 59 0.44 16.45 -15.76
N PHE A 60 0.67 16.11 -14.48
CA PHE A 60 0.30 16.98 -13.39
C PHE A 60 1.15 18.27 -13.43
N PRO A 61 0.53 19.46 -13.42
CA PRO A 61 1.27 20.73 -13.46
C PRO A 61 2.33 20.81 -12.36
N GLY A 62 3.55 21.19 -12.74
CA GLY A 62 4.69 21.29 -11.80
C GLY A 62 5.36 19.96 -11.43
N CYS A 63 4.87 18.81 -11.91
CA CYS A 63 5.56 17.54 -11.70
C CYS A 63 6.64 17.30 -12.77
N SER A 64 7.89 17.10 -12.34
CA SER A 64 9.04 16.85 -13.22
C SER A 64 9.37 15.36 -13.40
N LEU A 65 8.71 14.47 -12.66
CA LEU A 65 8.96 13.04 -12.69
C LEU A 65 8.41 12.38 -13.96
N SER A 66 9.01 11.27 -14.35
CA SER A 66 8.49 10.43 -15.45
C SER A 66 7.14 9.81 -15.05
N GLU A 67 6.18 9.82 -15.97
CA GLU A 67 4.83 9.30 -15.83
C GLU A 67 4.80 7.78 -15.90
N THR A 68 5.29 7.17 -14.84
CA THR A 68 5.13 5.73 -14.61
C THR A 68 3.81 5.47 -13.89
N LEU A 69 3.30 4.24 -13.99
CA LEU A 69 2.13 3.83 -13.22
C LEU A 69 2.39 3.98 -11.71
N ALA A 70 3.58 3.59 -11.25
CA ALA A 70 4.03 3.78 -9.87
C ALA A 70 3.96 5.24 -9.41
N HIS A 71 4.52 6.14 -10.23
CA HIS A 71 4.49 7.57 -9.96
C HIS A 71 3.05 8.09 -9.86
N VAL A 72 2.24 7.87 -10.89
CA VAL A 72 0.86 8.40 -10.94
C VAL A 72 0.03 7.89 -9.77
N PHE A 73 0.16 6.62 -9.41
CA PHE A 73 -0.67 6.05 -8.35
C PHE A 73 -0.22 6.41 -6.94
N ASN A 74 1.08 6.50 -6.66
CA ASN A 74 1.58 6.55 -5.27
C ASN A 74 2.38 7.79 -4.91
N HIS A 75 2.91 8.52 -5.90
CA HIS A 75 3.89 9.60 -5.65
C HIS A 75 3.48 10.94 -6.25
N CYS A 76 2.56 10.96 -7.21
CA CYS A 76 2.14 12.18 -7.86
C CYS A 76 1.33 13.06 -6.91
N ALA A 77 1.73 14.33 -6.78
CA ALA A 77 1.07 15.32 -5.93
C ALA A 77 -0.42 15.45 -6.26
N GLY A 78 -0.79 15.40 -7.54
CA GLY A 78 -2.18 15.46 -7.99
C GLY A 78 -3.07 14.30 -7.57
N MET A 79 -2.48 13.20 -7.07
CA MET A 79 -3.22 12.02 -6.63
C MET A 79 -3.17 11.81 -5.12
N MET A 80 -2.59 12.74 -4.35
CA MET A 80 -2.35 12.57 -2.92
C MET A 80 -3.64 12.36 -2.11
N ASP A 81 -4.75 12.98 -2.50
CA ASP A 81 -6.04 12.74 -1.84
C ASP A 81 -6.53 11.30 -2.05
N ALA A 82 -6.35 10.75 -3.26
CA ALA A 82 -6.67 9.36 -3.53
C ALA A 82 -5.70 8.39 -2.83
N VAL A 83 -4.41 8.74 -2.73
CA VAL A 83 -3.43 7.97 -1.96
C VAL A 83 -3.85 7.92 -0.49
N ARG A 84 -4.17 9.07 0.10
CA ARG A 84 -4.62 9.19 1.50
C ARG A 84 -5.93 8.44 1.72
N GLY A 85 -6.91 8.57 0.82
CA GLY A 85 -8.17 7.84 0.91
C GLY A 85 -8.00 6.32 0.89
N ARG A 86 -7.12 5.78 0.03
CA ARG A 86 -6.79 4.34 0.03
C ARG A 86 -6.08 3.90 1.32
N HIS A 87 -5.18 4.73 1.81
CA HIS A 87 -4.49 4.49 3.08
C HIS A 87 -5.50 4.42 4.24
N ASP A 88 -6.37 5.43 4.36
CA ASP A 88 -7.36 5.50 5.44
C ASP A 88 -8.37 4.35 5.37
N GLU A 89 -8.78 3.93 4.18
CA GLU A 89 -9.66 2.76 4.03
C GLU A 89 -8.96 1.46 4.46
N ALA A 90 -7.68 1.28 4.10
CA ALA A 90 -6.90 0.14 4.58
C ALA A 90 -6.79 0.11 6.11
N LEU A 91 -6.62 1.28 6.75
CA LEU A 91 -6.63 1.38 8.21
C LEU A 91 -7.98 0.98 8.79
N LYS A 92 -9.09 1.48 8.25
CA LYS A 92 -10.44 1.10 8.70
C LYS A 92 -10.70 -0.41 8.58
N ILE A 93 -10.14 -1.06 7.56
CA ILE A 93 -10.27 -2.51 7.40
C ILE A 93 -9.48 -3.23 8.51
N ILE A 94 -8.25 -2.80 8.78
CA ILE A 94 -7.41 -3.40 9.83
C ILE A 94 -8.05 -3.15 11.21
N GLU A 95 -8.51 -1.94 11.49
CA GLU A 95 -9.23 -1.59 12.72
C GLU A 95 -10.44 -2.51 12.95
N ARG A 96 -11.28 -2.71 11.93
CA ARG A 96 -12.43 -3.61 11.99
C ARG A 96 -12.01 -5.06 12.29
N ALA A 97 -10.93 -5.54 11.67
CA ALA A 97 -10.43 -6.90 11.88
C ALA A 97 -9.89 -7.10 13.31
N VAL A 98 -9.12 -6.15 13.82
CA VAL A 98 -8.58 -6.18 15.20
C VAL A 98 -9.69 -6.05 16.23
N ALA A 99 -10.67 -5.16 16.02
CA ALA A 99 -11.81 -5.00 16.93
C ALA A 99 -12.67 -6.28 16.97
N SER A 100 -12.84 -6.96 15.83
CA SER A 100 -13.57 -8.22 15.77
C SER A 100 -12.83 -9.33 16.50
N SER A 101 -11.52 -9.45 16.33
CA SER A 101 -10.73 -10.49 17.01
C SER A 101 -10.57 -10.25 18.52
N ALA A 102 -10.61 -9.00 18.97
CA ALA A 102 -10.56 -8.65 20.38
C ALA A 102 -11.85 -9.04 21.14
N LYS A 103 -13.02 -9.02 20.48
CA LYS A 103 -14.29 -9.43 21.12
C LYS A 103 -14.31 -10.89 21.55
N ASP A 104 -13.58 -11.74 20.83
CA ASP A 104 -13.52 -13.19 21.08
C ASP A 104 -12.43 -13.56 22.10
N ARG A 105 -11.67 -12.59 22.61
CA ARG A 105 -10.56 -12.79 23.55
C ARG A 105 -10.87 -12.23 24.92
N THR A 106 -10.40 -12.92 25.95
CA THR A 106 -10.37 -12.43 27.34
C THR A 106 -9.29 -11.36 27.56
N ASP A 107 -8.39 -11.18 26.59
CA ASP A 107 -7.26 -10.25 26.68
C ASP A 107 -7.70 -8.79 26.60
N ARG A 108 -7.12 -7.94 27.45
CA ARG A 108 -7.35 -6.50 27.40
C ARG A 108 -6.46 -5.89 26.31
N VAL A 109 -7.01 -5.79 25.10
CA VAL A 109 -6.32 -5.22 23.92
C VAL A 109 -6.77 -3.78 23.67
N GLU A 110 -5.81 -2.88 23.44
CA GLU A 110 -6.04 -1.50 23.03
C GLU A 110 -5.40 -1.24 21.66
N LEU A 111 -6.19 -0.76 20.70
CA LEU A 111 -5.73 -0.33 19.39
C LEU A 111 -5.65 1.20 19.34
N ARG A 112 -4.49 1.74 18.95
CA ARG A 112 -4.31 3.16 18.65
C ARG A 112 -3.89 3.33 17.20
N VAL A 113 -4.55 4.23 16.49
CA VAL A 113 -4.31 4.48 15.05
C VAL A 113 -3.89 5.93 14.84
N ASN A 114 -2.76 6.13 14.16
CA ASN A 114 -2.18 7.45 13.91
C ASN A 114 -2.07 8.31 15.18
N GLN A 115 -1.78 7.72 16.34
CA GLN A 115 -1.60 8.45 17.60
C GLN A 115 -0.13 8.48 17.98
N THR A 116 0.26 9.46 18.79
CA THR A 116 1.60 9.48 19.40
C THR A 116 1.73 8.35 20.41
N VAL A 117 2.95 7.84 20.59
CA VAL A 117 3.23 6.89 21.66
C VAL A 117 3.21 7.64 23.00
N PRO A 118 2.43 7.19 24.01
CA PRO A 118 2.34 7.92 25.27
C PRO A 118 3.68 8.04 25.96
N SER A 119 3.89 9.20 26.57
CA SER A 119 5.05 9.48 27.41
C SER A 119 6.40 9.36 26.69
N LEU A 120 6.43 9.24 25.36
CA LEU A 120 7.67 9.25 24.57
C LEU A 120 8.26 10.67 24.61
N PRO A 121 9.45 10.87 25.21
CA PRO A 121 10.11 12.16 25.16
C PRO A 121 10.67 12.41 23.75
N GLY A 122 10.48 13.61 23.22
CA GLY A 122 11.04 14.02 21.93
C GLY A 122 10.03 14.01 20.77
N PRO A 123 10.40 13.57 19.56
CA PRO A 123 9.59 13.78 18.36
C PRO A 123 8.22 13.10 18.48
N ALA A 124 7.17 13.82 18.10
CA ALA A 124 5.78 13.36 18.07
C ALA A 124 5.55 12.32 16.95
N LEU A 125 6.28 11.21 16.99
CA LEU A 125 6.11 10.10 16.07
C LEU A 125 4.72 9.50 16.28
N ARG A 126 4.01 9.33 15.16
CA ARG A 126 2.67 8.77 15.12
C ARG A 126 2.70 7.49 14.27
N PRO A 127 3.04 6.33 14.86
CA PRO A 127 2.93 5.08 14.14
C PRO A 127 1.51 4.88 13.62
N VAL A 128 1.42 4.21 12.47
CA VAL A 128 0.14 3.98 11.81
C VAL A 128 -0.78 3.15 12.70
N LEU A 129 -0.27 2.06 13.27
CA LEU A 129 -0.97 1.24 14.26
C LEU A 129 -0.08 0.96 15.46
N GLN A 130 -0.69 0.97 16.64
CA GLN A 130 -0.11 0.46 17.88
C GLN A 130 -1.14 -0.47 18.52
N VAL A 131 -0.74 -1.71 18.82
CA VAL A 131 -1.59 -2.69 19.49
C VAL A 131 -0.97 -3.01 20.84
N TYR A 132 -1.61 -2.57 21.92
CA TYR A 132 -1.20 -2.87 23.29
C TYR A 132 -2.01 -4.06 23.78
N ASN A 133 -1.33 -5.13 24.18
CA ASN A 133 -1.93 -6.21 24.93
C ASN A 133 -1.53 -6.04 26.39
N HIS A 134 -2.47 -5.52 27.19
CA HIS A 134 -2.27 -5.25 28.62
C HIS A 134 -2.26 -6.54 29.46
N THR A 135 -2.72 -7.67 28.93
CA THR A 135 -2.64 -8.98 29.60
C THR A 135 -1.23 -9.55 29.51
N THR A 136 -0.62 -9.50 28.31
CA THR A 136 0.72 -10.08 28.07
C THR A 136 1.85 -9.07 28.23
N HIS A 137 1.55 -7.81 28.55
CA HIS A 137 2.52 -6.71 28.57
C HIS A 137 3.32 -6.62 27.25
N SER A 138 2.61 -6.68 26.12
CA SER A 138 3.24 -6.61 24.80
C SER A 138 2.67 -5.47 23.97
N VAL A 139 3.55 -4.85 23.17
CA VAL A 139 3.18 -3.77 22.26
C VAL A 139 3.66 -4.09 20.86
N LEU A 140 2.74 -4.09 19.90
CA LEU A 140 3.05 -4.22 18.49
C LEU A 140 2.91 -2.85 17.82
N VAL A 141 4.00 -2.34 17.26
CA VAL A 141 4.01 -1.12 16.46
C VAL A 141 4.09 -1.52 14.98
N VAL A 142 3.07 -1.14 14.20
CA VAL A 142 2.98 -1.50 12.78
C VAL A 142 2.87 -0.24 11.93
N ASP A 143 3.72 -0.17 10.91
CA ASP A 143 3.65 0.88 9.89
C ASP A 143 3.61 0.24 8.49
N PRO A 144 2.40 -0.02 7.94
CA PRO A 144 2.22 -0.64 6.64
C PRO A 144 2.91 0.14 5.52
N ALA A 145 3.66 -0.55 4.67
CA ALA A 145 4.21 0.02 3.43
C ALA A 145 3.61 -0.72 2.25
N VAL A 146 3.03 0.02 1.31
CA VAL A 146 2.67 -0.52 0.00
C VAL A 146 3.73 -0.03 -0.98
N ALA A 147 4.68 -0.90 -1.32
CA ALA A 147 5.60 -0.62 -2.39
C ALA A 147 4.94 -1.04 -3.70
N PHE A 148 4.62 -0.08 -4.55
CA PHE A 148 4.25 -0.33 -5.93
C PHE A 148 5.30 0.36 -6.79
N GLU A 149 6.51 -0.20 -6.76
CA GLU A 149 7.63 0.19 -7.60
C GLU A 149 8.03 -0.99 -8.49
N ASP A 150 8.39 -0.71 -9.75
CA ASP A 150 9.00 -1.69 -10.66
C ASP A 150 10.32 -2.13 -10.01
N GLN A 151 10.36 -3.31 -9.37
CA GLN A 151 11.62 -3.84 -8.89
C GLN A 151 12.43 -4.36 -10.08
N ALA A 152 13.49 -3.65 -10.41
CA ALA A 152 14.49 -4.14 -11.34
C ALA A 152 15.26 -5.27 -10.65
N THR A 153 14.98 -6.50 -11.04
CA THR A 153 15.69 -7.75 -10.71
C THR A 153 15.57 -8.26 -9.26
N GLY A 154 15.35 -9.58 -9.15
CA GLY A 154 14.83 -10.26 -7.96
C GLY A 154 15.85 -10.60 -6.88
N ASP A 155 16.59 -9.62 -6.37
CA ASP A 155 17.28 -9.77 -5.09
C ASP A 155 16.41 -9.23 -3.93
N PRO A 156 15.89 -10.10 -3.04
CA PRO A 156 15.05 -9.71 -1.92
C PRO A 156 15.71 -8.69 -0.98
N LYS A 157 17.05 -8.68 -0.89
CA LYS A 157 17.81 -7.79 0.01
C LYS A 157 17.98 -6.38 -0.54
N THR A 158 17.86 -6.18 -1.85
CA THR A 158 17.90 -4.86 -2.52
C THR A 158 16.50 -4.39 -2.96
N SER A 159 15.47 -5.16 -2.62
CA SER A 159 14.07 -4.84 -2.88
C SER A 159 13.67 -3.51 -2.23
N SER A 160 12.85 -2.71 -2.94
CA SER A 160 12.30 -1.45 -2.42
C SER A 160 11.54 -1.64 -1.11
N ILE A 161 10.92 -2.81 -0.92
CA ILE A 161 10.23 -3.22 0.30
C ILE A 161 11.23 -3.41 1.45
N ALA A 162 12.33 -4.16 1.25
CA ALA A 162 13.34 -4.36 2.28
C ALA A 162 13.98 -3.03 2.70
N ARG A 163 14.28 -2.16 1.74
CA ARG A 163 14.81 -0.81 2.04
C ARG A 163 13.83 0.01 2.87
N ILE A 164 12.55 0.04 2.50
CA ILE A 164 11.53 0.78 3.25
C ILE A 164 11.33 0.18 4.66
N ALA A 165 11.37 -1.15 4.78
CA ALA A 165 11.28 -1.81 6.08
C ALA A 165 12.43 -1.39 7.00
N GLU A 166 13.66 -1.32 6.49
CA GLU A 166 14.83 -0.90 7.28
C GLU A 166 14.75 0.59 7.69
N LEU A 167 14.35 1.47 6.76
CA LEU A 167 14.13 2.88 7.07
C LEU A 167 13.06 3.08 8.14
N LYS A 168 11.97 2.30 8.08
CA LYS A 168 10.91 2.34 9.10
C LYS A 168 11.38 1.78 10.44
N ARG A 169 12.17 0.71 10.46
CA ARG A 169 12.78 0.18 11.69
C ARG A 169 13.65 1.23 12.35
N THR A 170 14.55 1.85 11.59
CA THR A 170 15.40 2.94 12.08
C THR A 170 14.57 4.11 12.62
N LYS A 171 13.53 4.53 11.89
CA LYS A 171 12.62 5.61 12.31
C LYS A 171 11.95 5.33 13.65
N TYR A 172 11.51 4.09 13.89
CA TYR A 172 10.76 3.71 15.08
C TYR A 172 11.62 3.06 16.17
N ASP A 173 12.95 3.01 16.03
CA ASP A 173 13.83 2.38 17.01
C ASP A 173 13.74 3.08 18.38
N CYS A 174 13.61 4.41 18.40
CA CYS A 174 13.39 5.17 19.63
C CYS A 174 12.08 4.79 20.36
N ILE A 175 11.02 4.43 19.62
CA ILE A 175 9.76 3.96 20.20
C ILE A 175 9.94 2.58 20.80
N LYS A 176 10.64 1.68 20.10
CA LYS A 176 10.96 0.35 20.61
C LYS A 176 11.72 0.45 21.94
N GLN A 177 12.82 1.20 21.96
CA GLN A 177 13.62 1.41 23.16
C GLN A 177 12.83 2.06 24.30
N HIS A 178 11.91 2.97 24.00
CA HIS A 178 11.07 3.62 25.01
C HIS A 178 10.08 2.63 25.63
N LEU A 179 9.39 1.83 24.81
CA LEU A 179 8.43 0.84 25.27
C LEU A 179 9.11 -0.28 26.06
N GLU A 180 10.29 -0.76 25.62
CA GLU A 180 11.06 -1.78 26.34
C GLU A 180 11.49 -1.33 27.75
N ARG A 181 11.67 -0.02 27.98
CA ARG A 181 11.98 0.53 29.32
C ARG A 181 10.76 0.60 30.23
N GLN A 182 9.54 0.57 29.69
CA GLN A 182 8.30 0.65 30.46
C GLN A 182 7.85 -0.71 31.02
N GLY A 183 8.46 -1.82 30.56
CA GLY A 183 8.01 -3.19 30.84
C GLY A 183 6.78 -3.56 30.03
#